data_AF-A0A2V7JCG3-F1
#
_entry.id   AF-A0A2V7JCG3-F1
#
_cell.length_a   1.000
_cell.length_b   1.000
_cell.length_c   1.000
_cell.angle_alpha   90.00
_cell.angle_beta   90.00
_cell.angle_gamma   90.00
#
_symmetry.space_group_name_H-M   'P 1'
#
loop_
_entity.id
_entity.type
_entity.pdbx_description
1 polymer ?
#
loop_
_entity_poly.entity_id
_entity_poly.type
_entity_poly.pdbx_seq_one_letter_code
_entity_poly.pdbx_strand_id
1 'polypeptide(L)'
;MSVERLTAAARTLLQEEIAAAHGREVSFVVRADPNGTLADARVVARGTIDAVLALPGVAQKGEMLLHNHPSGLLEPSGADLHVAARLHDEGVGFGIVNNDVSTLYVVVECPRARALRRLDALDIANLLTESGPVARVLGTAAFEDRPGQRDMAAYIADVYNDGGIALLEAGTGVGKSFAYLVPAIEWARLNGERTVVSTNTINLQEQLVGKDLPILSRAFSTGDRTVAFALLKGWRNYLCLSRLEQARAGQESLFDDGRGAELEAIAGWASRTADGSLSDLVEEPSNDVWDAVAAESDLCTRLKCPHFDRCFVFAARRRAAEADVVVVTHHLLASDLAVRIASDNWQEAAVLPPYRRLVLDEAHHLEDVAAQHLGMQVSMLGVQRLLGRLERNGRGLLPTLAAELSSHDDLLGAASRDLLGRTVLDALSAARRWADELFGRLARRLDTEPAAAPVLRLTDA
;
A
#
# COMPACT_ATOMS: atom_id res chain seq x y z
N MET A 1 35.48 2.82 -18.01
CA MET A 1 36.82 2.19 -17.95
C MET A 1 37.40 2.43 -16.57
N SER A 2 37.44 1.41 -15.71
CA SER A 2 38.55 1.21 -14.77
C SER A 2 38.31 -0.09 -14.00
N VAL A 3 39.15 -1.10 -14.29
CA VAL A 3 39.25 -2.34 -13.48
C VAL A 3 39.82 -2.05 -12.09
N GLU A 4 40.32 -0.85 -11.84
CA GLU A 4 40.81 -0.44 -10.51
C GLU A 4 39.68 -0.41 -9.47
N ARG A 5 38.42 -0.49 -9.91
CA ARG A 5 37.28 -0.72 -9.02
C ARG A 5 37.22 -2.14 -8.47
N LEU A 6 37.82 -3.15 -9.11
CA LEU A 6 37.85 -4.51 -8.57
C LEU A 6 39.02 -4.66 -7.58
N THR A 7 38.74 -5.18 -6.40
CA THR A 7 39.82 -5.60 -5.48
C THR A 7 40.69 -6.67 -6.13
N ALA A 8 41.96 -6.77 -5.72
CA ALA A 8 42.88 -7.79 -6.23
C ALA A 8 42.31 -9.21 -6.06
N ALA A 9 41.68 -9.50 -4.92
CA ALA A 9 41.05 -10.79 -4.65
C ALA A 9 39.89 -11.08 -5.61
N ALA A 10 38.97 -10.12 -5.81
CA ALA A 10 37.87 -10.28 -6.76
C ALA A 10 38.37 -10.49 -8.19
N ARG A 11 39.41 -9.73 -8.60
CA ARG A 11 40.00 -9.85 -9.93
C ARG A 11 40.60 -11.24 -10.15
N THR A 12 41.38 -11.75 -9.20
CA THR A 12 41.96 -13.09 -9.27
C THR A 12 40.87 -14.16 -9.42
N LEU A 13 39.81 -14.10 -8.60
CA LEU A 13 38.71 -15.05 -8.68
C LEU A 13 38.02 -15.03 -10.06
N LEU A 14 37.70 -13.83 -10.57
CA LEU A 14 37.08 -13.70 -11.89
C LEU A 14 37.98 -14.32 -12.98
N GLN A 15 39.29 -14.03 -12.95
CA GLN A 15 40.25 -14.56 -13.92
C GLN A 15 40.33 -16.09 -13.88
N GLU A 16 40.41 -16.68 -12.69
CA GLU A 16 40.47 -18.15 -12.51
C GLU A 16 39.19 -18.83 -13.03
N GLU A 17 38.02 -18.28 -12.70
CA GLU A 17 36.73 -18.85 -13.06
C GLU A 17 36.41 -18.71 -14.56
N ILE A 18 36.80 -17.58 -15.17
CA ILE A 18 36.71 -17.36 -16.62
C ILE A 18 37.67 -18.29 -17.36
N ALA A 19 38.92 -18.42 -16.90
CA ALA A 19 39.89 -19.34 -17.51
C ALA A 19 39.37 -20.79 -17.48
N ALA A 20 38.79 -21.21 -16.35
CA ALA A 20 38.15 -22.52 -16.19
C ALA A 20 36.91 -22.71 -17.09
N ALA A 21 36.28 -21.63 -17.57
CA ALA A 21 35.11 -21.70 -18.46
C ALA A 21 35.47 -22.04 -19.92
N HIS A 22 36.75 -21.96 -20.29
CA HIS A 22 37.28 -22.25 -21.62
C HIS A 22 36.61 -21.43 -22.74
N GLY A 23 36.59 -20.10 -22.58
CA GLY A 23 36.06 -19.17 -23.60
C GLY A 23 34.53 -19.02 -23.58
N ARG A 24 33.86 -19.50 -22.53
CA ARG A 24 32.43 -19.30 -22.29
C ARG A 24 32.18 -18.11 -21.36
N GLU A 25 30.98 -17.55 -21.46
CA GLU A 25 30.50 -16.55 -20.53
C GLU A 25 30.29 -17.14 -19.13
N VAL A 26 30.55 -16.33 -18.12
CA VAL A 26 30.39 -16.60 -16.70
C VAL A 26 29.78 -15.36 -16.08
N SER A 27 28.70 -15.54 -15.32
CA SER A 27 28.11 -14.49 -14.53
C SER A 27 28.58 -14.58 -13.09
N PHE A 28 28.88 -13.42 -12.53
CA PHE A 28 29.35 -13.20 -11.19
C PHE A 28 28.45 -12.21 -10.48
N VAL A 29 28.34 -12.33 -9.17
CA VAL A 29 27.83 -11.26 -8.32
C VAL A 29 28.99 -10.75 -7.48
N VAL A 30 29.15 -9.43 -7.44
CA VAL A 30 30.23 -8.76 -6.72
C VAL A 30 29.65 -7.68 -5.85
N ARG A 31 30.07 -7.60 -4.59
CA ARG A 31 29.56 -6.63 -3.63
C ARG A 31 30.31 -5.30 -3.78
N ALA A 32 29.58 -4.19 -3.85
CA ALA A 32 30.19 -2.87 -3.81
C ALA A 32 30.38 -2.41 -2.36
N ASP A 33 31.58 -1.91 -2.04
CA ASP A 33 31.83 -1.17 -0.81
C ASP A 33 31.25 0.27 -0.89
N PRO A 34 31.22 1.03 0.22
CA PRO A 34 30.72 2.41 0.21
C PRO A 34 31.47 3.37 -0.73
N ASN A 35 32.72 3.05 -1.08
CA ASN A 35 33.55 3.85 -2.00
C ASN A 35 33.31 3.45 -3.47
N GLY A 36 32.54 2.39 -3.74
CA GLY A 36 32.28 1.85 -5.07
C GLY A 36 33.33 0.86 -5.57
N THR A 37 34.19 0.36 -4.68
CA THR A 37 35.11 -0.76 -4.92
C THR A 37 34.34 -2.06 -4.88
N LEU A 38 34.50 -2.90 -5.90
CA LEU A 38 33.88 -4.21 -6.07
C LEU A 38 34.76 -5.29 -5.41
N ALA A 39 34.22 -5.91 -4.36
CA ALA A 39 34.85 -6.95 -3.55
C ALA A 39 33.91 -8.17 -3.41
N ASP A 40 34.40 -9.25 -2.81
CA ASP A 40 33.61 -10.45 -2.49
C ASP A 40 32.83 -11.00 -3.71
N ALA A 41 33.56 -11.28 -4.79
CA ALA A 41 32.97 -11.88 -5.97
C ALA A 41 32.57 -13.33 -5.74
N ARG A 42 31.49 -13.78 -6.39
CA ARG A 42 31.10 -15.20 -6.47
C ARG A 42 30.51 -15.52 -7.83
N VAL A 43 30.73 -16.74 -8.30
CA VAL A 43 30.13 -17.24 -9.53
C VAL A 43 28.66 -17.56 -9.29
N VAL A 44 27.82 -17.21 -10.26
CA VAL A 44 26.38 -17.43 -10.23
C VAL A 44 25.91 -18.34 -11.35
N ALA A 45 26.45 -18.16 -12.55
CA ALA A 45 26.09 -19.00 -13.70
C ALA A 45 27.27 -19.13 -14.66
N ARG A 46 27.31 -20.25 -15.39
CA ARG A 46 28.23 -20.48 -16.51
C ARG A 46 27.39 -20.72 -17.75
N GLY A 47 27.73 -20.01 -18.82
CA GLY A 47 26.98 -19.97 -20.07
C GLY A 47 27.66 -20.70 -21.21
N THR A 48 27.32 -20.29 -22.41
CA THR A 48 27.94 -20.68 -23.68
C THR A 48 28.95 -19.61 -24.12
N ILE A 49 29.46 -19.70 -25.34
CA ILE A 49 30.39 -18.71 -25.89
C ILE A 49 29.69 -17.34 -26.13
N ASP A 50 28.36 -17.36 -26.32
CA ASP A 50 27.60 -16.19 -26.76
C ASP A 50 26.49 -15.76 -25.78
N ALA A 51 26.31 -16.46 -24.66
CA ALA A 51 25.24 -16.17 -23.71
C ALA A 51 25.42 -16.82 -22.34
N VAL A 52 25.00 -16.12 -21.28
CA VAL A 52 24.86 -16.62 -19.91
C VAL A 52 23.49 -16.30 -19.32
N LEU A 53 23.02 -17.13 -18.38
CA LEU A 53 21.72 -16.95 -17.73
C LEU A 53 21.75 -15.80 -16.70
N ALA A 54 20.83 -14.86 -16.85
CA ALA A 54 20.50 -13.87 -15.81
C ALA A 54 19.45 -14.44 -14.85
N LEU A 55 19.91 -15.12 -13.80
CA LEU A 55 19.04 -15.73 -12.78
C LEU A 55 18.39 -14.65 -11.88
N PRO A 56 17.06 -14.60 -11.75
CA PRO A 56 16.39 -13.67 -10.82
C PRO A 56 16.76 -13.96 -9.35
N GLY A 57 16.86 -12.91 -8.52
CA GLY A 57 17.06 -13.03 -7.06
C GLY A 57 18.46 -13.46 -6.61
N VAL A 58 19.39 -13.69 -7.54
CA VAL A 58 20.77 -14.08 -7.22
C VAL A 58 21.64 -12.92 -6.77
N ALA A 59 21.29 -11.68 -7.10
CA ALA A 59 22.00 -10.47 -6.70
C ALA A 59 21.10 -9.65 -5.77
N GLN A 60 21.68 -9.08 -4.73
CA GLN A 60 20.98 -8.26 -3.74
C GLN A 60 21.26 -6.77 -3.97
N LYS A 61 20.38 -5.92 -3.44
CA LYS A 61 20.56 -4.46 -3.48
C LYS A 61 21.93 -4.06 -2.92
N GLY A 62 22.66 -3.24 -3.67
CA GLY A 62 24.04 -2.87 -3.31
C GLY A 62 25.12 -3.80 -3.89
N GLU A 63 24.73 -4.87 -4.59
CA GLU A 63 25.63 -5.73 -5.36
C GLU A 63 25.58 -5.38 -6.86
N MET A 64 26.56 -5.88 -7.61
CA MET A 64 26.68 -5.73 -9.05
C MET A 64 26.75 -7.11 -9.70
N LEU A 65 25.87 -7.35 -10.66
CA LEU A 65 25.98 -8.49 -11.56
C LEU A 65 27.01 -8.17 -12.63
N LEU A 66 28.01 -9.04 -12.77
CA LEU A 66 29.02 -8.96 -13.82
C LEU A 66 28.92 -10.19 -14.71
N HIS A 67 29.22 -10.05 -15.99
CA HIS A 67 29.57 -11.19 -16.85
C HIS A 67 30.75 -10.84 -17.75
N ASN A 68 31.47 -11.86 -18.22
CA ASN A 68 32.53 -11.65 -19.20
C ASN A 68 31.99 -11.73 -20.62
N HIS A 69 32.52 -10.88 -21.51
CA HIS A 69 32.39 -11.03 -22.96
C HIS A 69 33.63 -11.73 -23.53
N PRO A 70 33.51 -12.98 -24.03
CA PRO A 70 34.64 -13.75 -24.54
C PRO A 70 35.33 -13.11 -25.75
N SER A 71 34.58 -12.30 -26.51
CA SER A 71 35.08 -11.53 -27.64
C SER A 71 36.07 -10.41 -27.24
N GLY A 72 36.07 -10.00 -25.97
CA GLY A 72 36.82 -8.85 -25.48
C GLY A 72 36.21 -7.49 -25.81
N LEU A 73 35.12 -7.44 -26.60
CA LEU A 73 34.36 -6.23 -26.89
C LEU A 73 33.31 -6.02 -25.79
N LEU A 74 33.43 -4.93 -25.03
CA LEU A 74 32.55 -4.64 -23.88
C LEU A 74 31.33 -3.78 -24.24
N GLU A 75 30.92 -3.81 -25.50
CA GLU A 75 29.69 -3.15 -25.94
C GLU A 75 28.48 -3.99 -25.50
N PRO A 76 27.52 -3.42 -24.74
CA PRO A 76 26.37 -4.18 -24.25
C PRO A 76 25.43 -4.55 -25.39
N SER A 77 25.01 -5.81 -25.43
CA SER A 77 23.96 -6.29 -26.33
C SER A 77 22.57 -5.81 -25.89
N GLY A 78 21.57 -5.99 -26.74
CA GLY A 78 20.17 -5.70 -26.38
C GLY A 78 19.67 -6.52 -25.18
N ALA A 79 20.17 -7.75 -25.00
CA ALA A 79 19.86 -8.57 -23.85
C ALA A 79 20.46 -8.00 -22.56
N ASP A 80 21.70 -7.49 -22.63
CA ASP A 80 22.39 -6.86 -21.50
C ASP A 80 21.66 -5.60 -21.04
N LEU A 81 21.22 -4.77 -21.98
CA LEU A 81 20.43 -3.57 -21.66
C LEU A 81 19.09 -3.94 -21.00
N HIS A 82 18.44 -5.01 -21.47
CA HIS A 82 17.17 -5.47 -20.88
C HIS A 82 17.37 -6.00 -19.46
N VAL A 83 18.42 -6.79 -19.22
CA VAL A 83 18.76 -7.30 -17.88
C VAL A 83 19.17 -6.17 -16.96
N ALA A 84 20.00 -5.24 -17.43
CA ALA A 84 20.47 -4.10 -16.66
C ALA A 84 19.32 -3.18 -16.20
N ALA A 85 18.33 -2.93 -17.08
CA ALA A 85 17.15 -2.14 -16.72
C ALA A 85 16.33 -2.80 -15.60
N ARG A 86 16.08 -4.11 -15.71
CA ARG A 86 15.34 -4.86 -14.69
C ARG A 86 16.07 -4.89 -13.34
N LEU A 87 17.39 -5.09 -13.36
CA LEU A 87 18.21 -5.13 -12.14
C LEU A 87 18.34 -3.76 -11.46
N HIS A 88 18.29 -2.67 -12.23
CA HIS A 88 18.33 -1.32 -11.68
C HIS A 88 17.17 -1.06 -10.72
N ASP A 89 15.95 -1.49 -11.08
CA ASP A 89 14.74 -1.33 -10.26
C ASP A 89 14.85 -2.08 -8.93
N GLU A 90 15.59 -3.19 -8.90
CA GLU A 90 15.90 -3.98 -7.71
C GLU A 90 17.08 -3.40 -6.89
N GLY A 91 17.71 -2.33 -7.37
CA GLY A 91 18.84 -1.69 -6.71
C GLY A 91 20.17 -2.41 -6.92
N VAL A 92 20.30 -3.15 -8.02
CA VAL A 92 21.48 -3.95 -8.40
C VAL A 92 22.19 -3.27 -9.58
N GLY A 93 23.53 -3.21 -9.53
CA GLY A 93 24.34 -2.73 -10.66
C GLY A 93 24.55 -3.80 -11.73
N PHE A 94 24.92 -3.39 -12.95
CA PHE A 94 25.27 -4.32 -14.04
C PHE A 94 26.55 -3.88 -14.75
N GLY A 95 27.44 -4.82 -15.02
CA GLY A 95 28.69 -4.55 -15.75
C GLY A 95 29.22 -5.73 -16.56
N ILE A 96 30.12 -5.41 -17.48
CA ILE A 96 30.72 -6.35 -18.43
C ILE A 96 32.24 -6.27 -18.30
N VAL A 97 32.89 -7.41 -18.17
CA VAL A 97 34.35 -7.53 -18.11
C VAL A 97 34.89 -8.27 -19.33
N ASN A 98 36.15 -8.06 -19.68
CA ASN A 98 36.84 -8.91 -20.66
C ASN A 98 37.47 -10.13 -19.95
N ASN A 99 37.91 -11.13 -20.73
CA ASN A 99 38.36 -12.41 -20.18
C ASN A 99 39.62 -12.34 -19.31
N ASP A 100 40.53 -11.40 -19.60
CA ASP A 100 41.72 -11.16 -18.79
C ASP A 100 41.42 -10.22 -17.60
N VAL A 101 40.16 -9.77 -17.47
CA VAL A 101 39.68 -8.85 -16.44
C VAL A 101 40.58 -7.62 -16.35
N SER A 102 40.99 -7.08 -17.51
CA SER A 102 41.78 -5.85 -17.61
C SER A 102 40.91 -4.62 -17.87
N THR A 103 39.70 -4.82 -18.39
CA THR A 103 38.72 -3.76 -18.64
C THR A 103 37.35 -4.13 -18.08
N LEU A 104 36.71 -3.17 -17.41
CA LEU A 104 35.35 -3.23 -16.88
C LEU A 104 34.56 -2.07 -17.48
N TYR A 105 33.43 -2.42 -18.09
CA TYR A 105 32.40 -1.49 -18.56
C TYR A 105 31.18 -1.62 -17.66
N VAL A 106 30.85 -0.55 -16.94
CA VAL A 106 29.66 -0.53 -16.08
C VAL A 106 28.50 0.02 -16.91
N VAL A 107 27.49 -0.81 -17.15
CA VAL A 107 26.28 -0.43 -17.90
C VAL A 107 25.33 0.33 -16.98
N VAL A 108 25.13 -0.17 -15.76
CA VAL A 108 24.32 0.46 -14.71
C VAL A 108 25.13 0.46 -13.42
N GLU A 109 25.34 1.63 -12.84
CA GLU A 109 26.00 1.75 -11.54
C GLU A 109 25.17 1.08 -10.45
N CYS A 110 25.86 0.43 -9.50
CA CYS A 110 25.20 -0.04 -8.31
C CYS A 110 24.61 1.16 -7.54
N PRO A 111 23.29 1.23 -7.35
CA PRO A 111 22.69 2.33 -6.60
C PRO A 111 23.29 2.36 -5.20
N ARG A 112 24.11 3.38 -4.90
CA ARG A 112 24.69 3.54 -3.57
C ARG A 112 23.54 3.70 -2.58
N ALA A 113 23.46 2.82 -1.59
CA ALA A 113 22.60 3.05 -0.44
C ALA A 113 23.07 4.37 0.19
N ARG A 114 22.26 5.42 0.04
CA ARG A 114 22.54 6.71 0.66
C ARG A 114 22.66 6.45 2.15
N ALA A 115 23.82 6.74 2.73
CA ALA A 115 24.01 6.59 4.17
C ALA A 115 22.93 7.42 4.87
N LEU A 116 22.15 6.77 5.73
CA LEU A 116 21.11 7.45 6.48
C LEU A 116 21.76 8.51 7.37
N ARG A 117 21.26 9.73 7.26
CA ARG A 117 21.60 10.84 8.13
C ARG A 117 20.75 10.71 9.38
N ARG A 118 21.44 10.59 10.52
CA ARG A 118 20.80 10.54 11.83
C ARG A 118 20.12 11.88 12.14
N LEU A 119 19.01 11.82 12.86
CA LEU A 119 18.38 12.95 13.51
C LEU A 119 19.18 13.30 14.77
N ASP A 120 19.42 14.58 15.02
CA ASP A 120 19.89 15.03 16.32
C ASP A 120 18.67 15.25 17.23
N ALA A 121 18.59 14.49 18.33
CA ALA A 121 17.43 14.50 19.21
C ALA A 121 17.20 15.88 19.87
N LEU A 122 18.28 16.63 20.15
CA LEU A 122 18.19 17.97 20.72
C LEU A 122 17.71 18.97 19.67
N ASP A 123 18.20 18.87 18.43
CA ASP A 123 17.68 19.68 17.32
C ASP A 123 16.19 19.42 17.11
N ILE A 124 15.75 18.15 17.12
CA ILE A 124 14.34 17.80 16.99
C ILE A 124 13.49 18.42 18.12
N ALA A 125 13.93 18.31 19.37
CA ALA A 125 13.26 18.95 20.49
C ALA A 125 13.20 20.48 20.34
N ASN A 126 14.27 21.11 19.85
CA ASN A 126 14.36 22.56 19.64
C ASN A 126 13.37 23.08 18.59
N LEU A 127 13.00 22.25 17.60
CA LEU A 127 11.99 22.61 16.59
C LEU A 127 10.59 22.85 17.20
N LEU A 128 10.34 22.31 18.39
CA LEU A 128 9.09 22.40 19.13
C LEU A 128 9.18 23.36 20.34
N THR A 129 10.12 24.31 20.31
CA THR A 129 10.21 25.37 21.32
C THR A 129 9.49 26.64 20.86
N GLU A 130 9.37 27.64 21.75
CA GLU A 130 8.79 28.95 21.43
C GLU A 130 9.51 29.72 20.31
N SER A 131 10.80 29.41 20.08
CA SER A 131 11.59 29.97 18.98
C SER A 131 11.58 29.08 17.72
N GLY A 132 10.94 27.92 17.78
CA GLY A 132 10.88 26.93 16.71
C GLY A 132 10.02 27.36 15.51
N PRO A 133 10.14 26.66 14.37
CA PRO A 133 9.33 26.90 13.18
C PRO A 133 7.83 26.78 13.43
N VAL A 134 7.41 25.87 14.31
CA VAL A 134 5.99 25.65 14.64
C VAL A 134 5.38 26.87 15.36
N ALA A 135 6.08 27.39 16.37
CA ALA A 135 5.65 28.58 17.10
C ALA A 135 5.52 29.81 16.19
N ARG A 136 6.41 29.95 15.19
CA ARG A 136 6.32 31.03 14.19
C ARG A 136 5.06 30.97 13.33
N VAL A 137 4.59 29.78 12.98
CA VAL A 137 3.37 29.62 12.16
C VAL A 137 2.10 29.82 12.99
N LEU A 138 2.08 29.32 14.23
CA LEU A 138 0.92 29.45 15.11
C LEU A 138 0.79 30.85 15.73
N GLY A 139 1.90 31.56 15.87
CA GLY A 139 2.00 32.80 16.63
C GLY A 139 2.23 32.52 18.11
N THR A 140 3.05 33.36 18.75
CA THR A 140 3.48 33.17 20.15
C THR A 140 2.34 33.21 21.17
N ALA A 141 1.20 33.81 20.83
CA ALA A 141 0.03 33.86 21.71
C ALA A 141 -0.82 32.56 21.68
N ALA A 142 -0.68 31.73 20.64
CA ALA A 142 -1.44 30.48 20.48
C ALA A 142 -0.57 29.22 20.66
N PHE A 143 0.75 29.39 20.68
CA PHE A 143 1.70 28.33 20.98
C PHE A 143 1.91 28.20 22.49
N GLU A 144 2.04 26.96 22.97
CA GLU A 144 2.35 26.63 24.36
C GLU A 144 3.54 25.68 24.37
N ASP A 145 4.62 26.03 25.07
CA ASP A 145 5.75 25.10 25.26
C ASP A 145 5.33 23.95 26.17
N ARG A 146 5.50 22.73 25.66
CA ARG A 146 5.14 21.50 26.36
C ARG A 146 6.38 20.61 26.46
N PRO A 147 7.09 20.59 27.61
CA PRO A 147 8.31 19.80 27.77
C PRO A 147 8.12 18.32 27.41
N GLY A 148 7.01 17.71 27.83
CA GLY A 148 6.70 16.32 27.48
C GLY A 148 6.53 16.07 25.98
N GLN A 149 6.13 17.07 25.19
CA GLN A 149 6.09 16.99 23.73
C GLN A 149 7.49 16.90 23.15
N ARG A 150 8.41 17.73 23.67
CA ARG A 150 9.81 17.80 23.23
C ARG A 150 10.57 16.53 23.61
N ASP A 151 10.38 16.05 24.82
CA ASP A 151 10.98 14.81 25.31
C ASP A 151 10.51 13.62 24.47
N MET A 152 9.21 13.55 24.17
CA MET A 152 8.64 12.53 23.29
C MET A 152 9.24 12.62 21.87
N ALA A 153 9.37 13.81 21.30
CA ALA A 153 9.93 14.01 19.96
C ALA A 153 11.41 13.60 19.88
N ALA A 154 12.20 13.96 20.90
CA ALA A 154 13.61 13.56 21.03
C ALA A 154 13.74 12.04 21.11
N TYR A 155 12.94 11.39 21.96
CA TYR A 155 12.95 9.93 22.09
C TYR A 155 12.55 9.22 20.79
N ILE A 156 11.52 9.73 20.09
CA ILE A 156 11.13 9.21 18.78
C ILE A 156 12.27 9.37 17.77
N ALA A 157 13.00 10.48 17.78
CA ALA A 157 14.15 10.70 16.90
C ALA A 157 15.24 9.64 17.08
N ASP A 158 15.53 9.24 18.33
CA ASP A 158 16.46 8.15 18.63
C ASP A 158 15.96 6.80 18.08
N VAL A 159 14.65 6.52 18.18
CA VAL A 159 14.05 5.30 17.60
C VAL A 159 14.12 5.30 16.07
N TYR A 160 13.97 6.46 15.42
CA TYR A 160 14.18 6.56 13.97
C TYR A 160 15.62 6.24 13.56
N ASN A 161 16.59 6.65 14.38
CA ASN A 161 18.01 6.46 14.17
C ASN A 161 18.45 5.00 14.38
N ASP A 162 18.04 4.41 15.49
CA ASP A 162 18.52 3.12 15.97
C ASP A 162 17.62 1.96 15.52
N GLY A 163 16.38 2.28 15.13
CA GLY A 163 15.35 1.29 14.79
C GLY A 163 14.73 0.66 16.04
N GLY A 164 13.93 -0.38 15.81
CA GLY A 164 13.21 -1.10 16.86
C GLY A 164 11.78 -0.61 17.07
N ILE A 165 11.18 -1.00 18.20
CA ILE A 165 9.80 -0.70 18.57
C ILE A 165 9.83 0.11 19.86
N ALA A 166 9.18 1.27 19.83
CA ALA A 166 8.94 2.10 21.00
C ALA A 166 7.45 2.10 21.35
N LEU A 167 7.15 1.94 22.63
CA LEU A 167 5.81 2.09 23.17
C LEU A 167 5.81 3.30 24.11
N LEU A 168 5.02 4.31 23.77
CA LEU A 168 4.97 5.58 24.46
C LEU A 168 3.54 5.86 24.90
N GLU A 169 3.34 6.00 26.20
CA GLU A 169 2.09 6.50 26.75
C GLU A 169 2.20 8.01 26.91
N ALA A 170 1.28 8.75 26.30
CA ALA A 170 1.22 10.19 26.42
C ALA A 170 -0.21 10.63 26.74
N GLY A 171 -0.34 11.45 27.78
CA GLY A 171 -1.63 12.01 28.19
C GLY A 171 -2.28 12.85 27.10
N THR A 172 -3.60 13.04 27.21
CA THR A 172 -4.33 13.99 26.37
C THR A 172 -3.76 15.39 26.52
N GLY A 173 -3.60 16.12 25.42
CA GLY A 173 -3.08 17.48 25.46
C GLY A 173 -1.55 17.59 25.56
N VAL A 174 -0.79 16.49 25.59
CA VAL A 174 0.68 16.55 25.51
C VAL A 174 1.17 17.06 24.14
N GLY A 175 0.31 17.08 23.12
CA GLY A 175 0.68 17.46 21.76
C GLY A 175 1.33 16.32 20.98
N LYS A 176 0.85 15.08 21.23
CA LYS A 176 1.31 13.80 20.65
C LYS A 176 1.53 13.87 19.14
N SER A 177 0.56 14.43 18.40
CA SER A 177 0.62 14.55 16.95
C SER A 177 1.92 15.19 16.47
N PHE A 178 2.27 16.36 17.01
CA PHE A 178 3.48 17.07 16.57
C PHE A 178 4.74 16.35 17.03
N ALA A 179 4.71 15.73 18.21
CA ALA A 179 5.85 14.98 18.75
C ALA A 179 6.27 13.82 17.83
N TYR A 180 5.33 13.12 17.20
CA TYR A 180 5.66 12.06 16.23
C TYR A 180 5.78 12.55 14.79
N LEU A 181 5.08 13.63 14.39
CA LEU A 181 5.11 14.13 13.01
C LEU A 181 6.38 14.92 12.70
N VAL A 182 6.92 15.70 13.64
CA VAL A 182 8.16 16.47 13.42
C VAL A 182 9.35 15.57 13.07
N PRO A 183 9.71 14.55 13.88
CA PRO A 183 10.79 13.63 13.51
C PRO A 183 10.48 12.84 12.22
N ALA A 184 9.22 12.52 11.94
CA ALA A 184 8.84 11.86 10.68
C ALA A 184 9.13 12.74 9.44
N ILE A 185 8.77 14.02 9.51
CA ILE A 185 9.02 15.00 8.44
C ILE A 185 10.52 15.21 8.27
N GLU A 186 11.28 15.39 9.35
CA GLU A 186 12.73 15.57 9.29
C GLU A 186 13.45 14.32 8.77
N TRP A 187 12.99 13.11 9.12
CA TRP A 187 13.51 11.87 8.57
C TRP A 187 13.32 11.81 7.06
N ALA A 188 12.09 12.05 6.58
CA ALA A 188 11.81 12.10 5.16
C ALA A 188 12.63 13.20 4.47
N ARG A 189 12.84 14.34 5.14
CA ARG A 189 13.68 15.43 4.64
C ARG A 189 15.12 14.99 4.43
N LEU A 190 15.72 14.36 5.42
CA LEU A 190 17.14 14.03 5.42
C LEU A 190 17.46 12.76 4.61
N ASN A 191 16.55 11.79 4.62
CA ASN A 191 16.79 10.44 4.12
C ASN A 191 15.96 10.05 2.91
N GLY A 192 14.91 10.82 2.57
CA GLY A 192 14.00 10.46 1.48
C GLY A 192 13.16 9.21 1.75
N GLU A 193 13.05 8.82 3.02
CA GLU A 193 12.23 7.69 3.46
C GLU A 193 10.94 8.19 4.10
N ARG A 194 9.80 7.71 3.60
CA ARG A 194 8.48 8.10 4.12
C ARG A 194 8.14 7.41 5.44
N THR A 195 7.25 8.05 6.17
CA THR A 195 6.59 7.49 7.34
C THR A 195 5.11 7.26 7.08
N VAL A 196 4.62 6.06 7.43
CA VAL A 196 3.17 5.80 7.52
C VAL A 196 2.71 6.11 8.94
N VAL A 197 1.66 6.90 9.07
CA VAL A 197 0.97 7.18 10.34
C VAL A 197 -0.39 6.51 10.28
N SER A 198 -0.65 5.58 11.17
CA SER A 198 -1.92 4.88 11.28
C SER A 198 -2.66 5.34 12.53
N THR A 199 -3.95 5.63 12.40
CA THR A 199 -4.83 6.01 13.52
C THR A 199 -6.11 5.18 13.49
N ASN A 200 -6.88 5.18 14.58
CA ASN A 200 -8.07 4.36 14.71
C ASN A 200 -9.19 4.77 13.73
N THR A 201 -9.54 6.06 13.66
CA THR A 201 -10.74 6.53 12.93
C THR A 201 -10.42 7.49 11.78
N ILE A 202 -11.35 7.59 10.82
CA ILE A 202 -11.25 8.54 9.70
C ILE A 202 -11.25 10.00 10.20
N ASN A 203 -12.03 10.31 11.25
CA ASN A 203 -12.08 11.66 11.82
C ASN A 203 -10.72 12.09 12.42
N LEU A 204 -10.02 11.18 13.09
CA LEU A 204 -8.67 11.47 13.62
C LEU A 204 -7.66 11.68 12.47
N GLN A 205 -7.78 10.90 11.41
CA GLN A 205 -7.03 11.09 10.16
C GLN A 205 -7.22 12.48 9.57
N GLU A 206 -8.48 12.92 9.48
CA GLU A 206 -8.84 14.22 8.93
C GLU A 206 -8.42 15.36 9.84
N GLN A 207 -8.42 15.18 11.16
CA GLN A 207 -7.81 16.15 12.07
C GLN A 207 -6.32 16.32 11.81
N LEU A 208 -5.58 15.20 11.63
CA LEU A 208 -4.15 15.25 11.33
C LEU A 208 -3.89 15.94 9.99
N VAL A 209 -4.64 15.60 8.94
CA VAL A 209 -4.42 16.09 7.57
C VAL A 209 -5.03 17.48 7.33
N GLY A 210 -6.08 17.85 8.05
CA GLY A 210 -6.79 19.12 7.92
C GLY A 210 -6.26 20.23 8.83
N LYS A 211 -5.56 19.89 9.92
CA LYS A 211 -5.03 20.86 10.89
C LYS A 211 -3.53 20.71 11.11
N ASP A 212 -3.10 19.56 11.65
CA ASP A 212 -1.74 19.39 12.17
C ASP A 212 -0.67 19.39 11.06
N LEU A 213 -0.82 18.53 10.05
CA LEU A 213 0.09 18.44 8.90
C LEU A 213 0.15 19.73 8.06
N PRO A 214 -0.96 20.46 7.80
CA PRO A 214 -0.88 21.78 7.15
C PRO A 214 -0.07 22.80 7.95
N ILE A 215 -0.18 22.81 9.28
CA ILE A 215 0.65 23.68 10.14
C ILE A 215 2.13 23.30 9.99
N LEU A 216 2.44 22.01 10.10
CA LEU A 216 3.81 21.51 9.99
C LEU A 216 4.37 21.72 8.57
N SER A 217 3.58 21.50 7.53
CA SER A 217 4.01 21.74 6.14
C SER A 217 4.38 23.20 5.94
N ARG A 218 3.62 24.17 6.46
CA ARG A 218 4.01 25.59 6.42
C ARG A 218 5.25 25.89 7.25
N ALA A 219 5.42 25.21 8.39
CA ALA A 219 6.53 25.44 9.30
C ALA A 219 7.88 24.90 8.77
N PHE A 220 7.84 23.78 8.05
CA PHE A 220 9.03 23.03 7.63
C PHE A 220 9.33 23.10 6.13
N SER A 221 8.42 23.63 5.31
CA SER A 221 8.72 23.89 3.90
C SER A 221 9.75 25.01 3.77
N THR A 222 10.86 24.74 3.09
CA THR A 222 11.98 25.67 2.93
C THR A 222 12.43 25.72 1.48
N GLY A 223 12.51 26.93 0.90
CA GLY A 223 12.93 27.14 -0.48
C GLY A 223 12.12 26.29 -1.47
N ASP A 224 12.82 25.39 -2.18
CA ASP A 224 12.28 24.55 -3.24
C ASP A 224 11.66 23.22 -2.74
N ARG A 225 11.70 22.93 -1.43
CA ARG A 225 11.14 21.69 -0.89
C ARG A 225 9.94 21.96 0.00
N THR A 226 8.80 21.45 -0.43
CA THR A 226 7.56 21.39 0.35
C THR A 226 7.41 20.03 1.03
N VAL A 227 6.93 20.04 2.28
CA VAL A 227 6.56 18.78 2.96
C VAL A 227 5.31 18.22 2.31
N ALA A 228 5.42 17.04 1.70
CA ALA A 228 4.32 16.35 1.06
C ALA A 228 3.66 15.36 2.02
N PHE A 229 2.35 15.44 2.18
CA PHE A 229 1.59 14.48 2.96
C PHE A 229 0.34 14.04 2.20
N ALA A 230 -0.14 12.84 2.48
CA ALA A 230 -1.33 12.30 1.82
C ALA A 230 -2.21 11.52 2.80
N LEU A 231 -3.52 11.68 2.64
CA LEU A 231 -4.52 10.82 3.27
C LEU A 231 -4.89 9.69 2.31
N LEU A 232 -4.75 8.45 2.76
CA LEU A 232 -5.15 7.28 1.98
C LEU A 232 -6.19 6.47 2.74
N LYS A 233 -7.38 6.34 2.14
CA LYS A 233 -8.54 5.65 2.70
C LYS A 233 -8.77 4.32 1.99
N GLY A 234 -9.64 3.47 2.56
CA GLY A 234 -10.12 2.26 1.87
C GLY A 234 -10.95 2.60 0.63
N TRP A 235 -10.99 1.70 -0.36
CA TRP A 235 -11.65 1.89 -1.66
C TRP A 235 -13.08 2.43 -1.55
N ARG A 236 -13.87 1.88 -0.61
CA ARG A 236 -15.28 2.25 -0.41
C ARG A 236 -15.48 3.68 0.10
N ASN A 237 -14.42 4.38 0.51
CA ASN A 237 -14.48 5.78 0.89
C ASN A 237 -14.38 6.73 -0.31
N TYR A 238 -14.18 6.20 -1.52
CA TYR A 238 -14.06 6.98 -2.74
C TYR A 238 -15.22 6.69 -3.70
N LEU A 239 -15.71 7.74 -4.34
CA LEU A 239 -16.64 7.63 -5.46
C LEU A 239 -15.96 6.97 -6.68
N CYS A 240 -16.68 6.08 -7.36
CA CYS A 240 -16.27 5.54 -8.66
C CYS A 240 -17.11 6.17 -9.79
N LEU A 241 -16.46 6.98 -10.63
CA LEU A 241 -17.12 7.67 -11.75
C LEU A 241 -17.81 6.68 -12.72
N SER A 242 -17.18 5.54 -13.01
CA SER A 242 -17.78 4.52 -13.88
C SER A 242 -19.03 3.90 -13.29
N ARG A 243 -19.05 3.67 -11.96
CA ARG A 243 -20.23 3.09 -11.30
C ARG A 243 -21.33 4.11 -11.12
N LEU A 244 -20.98 5.37 -10.87
CA LEU A 244 -21.93 6.48 -10.90
C LEU A 244 -22.64 6.57 -12.25
N GLU A 245 -21.92 6.49 -13.37
CA GLU A 245 -22.53 6.47 -14.71
C GLU A 245 -23.46 5.26 -14.91
N GLN A 246 -23.03 4.06 -14.50
CA GLN A 246 -23.86 2.85 -14.58
C GLN A 246 -25.12 2.95 -13.72
N ALA A 247 -25.00 3.45 -12.48
CA ALA A 247 -26.12 3.64 -11.58
C ALA A 247 -27.13 4.66 -12.14
N ARG A 248 -26.64 5.74 -12.78
CA ARG A 248 -27.49 6.74 -13.44
C ARG A 248 -28.20 6.17 -14.67
N ALA A 249 -27.49 5.39 -15.49
CA ALA A 249 -28.09 4.73 -16.65
C ALA A 249 -29.15 3.68 -16.25
N GLY A 250 -28.99 3.06 -15.07
CA GLY A 250 -29.94 2.07 -14.52
C GLY A 250 -31.10 2.66 -13.71
N GLN A 251 -31.23 4.00 -13.61
CA GLN A 251 -32.25 4.65 -12.77
C GLN A 251 -33.68 4.21 -13.10
N GLU A 252 -33.98 3.89 -14.36
CA GLU A 252 -35.35 3.54 -14.79
C GLU A 252 -35.84 2.18 -14.27
N SER A 253 -34.96 1.32 -13.72
CA SER A 253 -35.31 -0.05 -13.32
C SER A 253 -35.11 -0.38 -11.83
N LEU A 254 -34.35 0.43 -11.07
CA LEU A 254 -33.75 -0.04 -9.80
C LEU A 254 -34.07 0.80 -8.55
N PHE A 255 -34.70 1.96 -8.67
CA PHE A 255 -34.81 2.91 -7.56
C PHE A 255 -36.23 3.49 -7.40
N ASP A 256 -36.72 3.56 -6.16
CA ASP A 256 -37.93 4.28 -5.74
C ASP A 256 -37.65 5.80 -5.77
N ASP A 257 -38.68 6.64 -5.93
CA ASP A 257 -38.57 8.08 -6.29
C ASP A 257 -37.55 8.90 -5.45
N GLY A 258 -37.33 8.56 -4.18
CA GLY A 258 -36.38 9.25 -3.29
C GLY A 258 -34.89 8.98 -3.58
N ARG A 259 -34.54 7.79 -4.10
CA ARG A 259 -33.14 7.39 -4.34
C ARG A 259 -32.54 8.01 -5.60
N GLY A 260 -33.40 8.39 -6.56
CA GLY A 260 -32.97 9.09 -7.77
C GLY A 260 -32.39 10.47 -7.46
N ALA A 261 -32.98 11.19 -6.50
CA ALA A 261 -32.52 12.52 -6.08
C ALA A 261 -31.14 12.47 -5.42
N GLU A 262 -30.90 11.51 -4.52
CA GLU A 262 -29.57 11.30 -3.91
C GLU A 262 -28.50 11.02 -4.97
N LEU A 263 -28.81 10.17 -5.95
CA LEU A 263 -27.86 9.83 -7.01
C LEU A 263 -27.51 11.04 -7.90
N GLU A 264 -28.49 11.86 -8.26
CA GLU A 264 -28.24 13.09 -9.02
C GLU A 264 -27.48 14.14 -8.19
N ALA A 265 -27.72 14.21 -6.88
CA ALA A 265 -26.93 15.05 -5.97
C ALA A 265 -25.45 14.63 -5.94
N ILE A 266 -25.18 13.31 -5.84
CA ILE A 266 -23.83 12.75 -5.93
C ILE A 266 -23.21 13.06 -7.30
N ALA A 267 -23.99 12.94 -8.39
CA ALA A 267 -23.49 13.25 -9.74
C ALA A 267 -23.09 14.73 -9.89
N GLY A 268 -23.90 15.65 -9.35
CA GLY A 268 -23.57 17.06 -9.29
C GLY A 268 -22.31 17.33 -8.46
N TRP A 269 -22.19 16.68 -7.30
CA TRP A 269 -21.01 16.79 -6.43
C TRP A 269 -19.73 16.21 -7.05
N ALA A 270 -19.82 15.11 -7.80
CA ALA A 270 -18.69 14.45 -8.46
C ALA A 270 -17.91 15.37 -9.41
N SER A 271 -18.57 16.40 -9.96
CA SER A 271 -17.95 17.41 -10.84
C SER A 271 -17.16 18.49 -10.09
N ARG A 272 -17.39 18.65 -8.78
CA ARG A 272 -16.83 19.73 -7.96
C ARG A 272 -15.88 19.25 -6.87
N THR A 273 -15.99 17.99 -6.46
CA THR A 273 -15.13 17.39 -5.43
C THR A 273 -13.67 17.33 -5.89
N ALA A 274 -12.76 17.56 -4.95
CA ALA A 274 -11.32 17.52 -5.21
C ALA A 274 -10.74 16.10 -5.14
N ASP A 275 -11.27 15.25 -4.27
CA ASP A 275 -10.71 13.91 -4.02
C ASP A 275 -11.75 12.78 -4.05
N GLY A 276 -13.03 13.09 -4.25
CA GLY A 276 -14.10 12.11 -4.34
C GLY A 276 -14.34 11.32 -3.05
N SER A 277 -13.93 11.85 -1.89
CA SER A 277 -14.12 11.22 -0.58
C SER A 277 -15.56 11.30 -0.10
N LEU A 278 -16.09 10.21 0.49
CA LEU A 278 -17.40 10.18 1.13
C LEU A 278 -17.55 11.27 2.20
N SER A 279 -16.50 11.51 2.99
CA SER A 279 -16.53 12.51 4.07
C SER A 279 -16.57 13.97 3.61
N ASP A 280 -16.33 14.23 2.32
CA ASP A 280 -16.48 15.57 1.72
C ASP A 280 -17.94 15.89 1.33
N LEU A 281 -18.85 14.91 1.46
CA LEU A 281 -20.28 15.13 1.29
C LEU A 281 -20.87 15.74 2.56
N VAL A 282 -21.55 16.88 2.41
CA VAL A 282 -22.21 17.60 3.53
C VAL A 282 -23.34 16.76 4.12
N GLU A 283 -24.07 16.06 3.27
CA GLU A 283 -25.12 15.12 3.66
C GLU A 283 -24.71 13.72 3.22
N GLU A 284 -24.58 12.81 4.19
CA GLU A 284 -24.22 11.42 3.89
C GLU A 284 -25.36 10.74 3.12
N PRO A 285 -25.08 10.14 1.95
CA PRO A 285 -26.08 9.42 1.18
C PRO A 285 -26.49 8.13 1.91
N SER A 286 -27.65 7.60 1.54
CA SER A 286 -28.08 6.30 2.04
C SER A 286 -27.08 5.21 1.65
N ASN A 287 -26.90 4.22 2.54
CA ASN A 287 -25.96 3.11 2.31
C ASN A 287 -26.22 2.40 0.97
N ASP A 288 -27.47 2.18 0.59
CA ASP A 288 -27.81 1.53 -0.69
C ASP A 288 -27.34 2.34 -1.91
N VAL A 289 -27.47 3.67 -1.86
CA VAL A 289 -27.04 4.57 -2.95
C VAL A 289 -25.51 4.63 -2.99
N TRP A 290 -24.85 4.78 -1.84
CA TRP A 290 -23.39 4.79 -1.80
C TRP A 290 -22.79 3.46 -2.25
N ASP A 291 -23.36 2.34 -1.81
CA ASP A 291 -22.95 0.99 -2.23
C ASP A 291 -23.01 0.84 -3.74
N ALA A 292 -23.97 1.47 -4.43
CA ALA A 292 -24.07 1.44 -5.88
C ALA A 292 -22.91 2.19 -6.57
N VAL A 293 -22.44 3.31 -6.00
CA VAL A 293 -21.49 4.23 -6.67
C VAL A 293 -20.06 4.18 -6.13
N ALA A 294 -19.84 3.63 -4.94
CA ALA A 294 -18.53 3.58 -4.29
C ALA A 294 -17.55 2.67 -5.05
N ALA A 295 -16.26 2.96 -4.93
CA ALA A 295 -15.22 2.14 -5.54
C ALA A 295 -15.05 0.79 -4.81
N GLU A 296 -14.86 -0.27 -5.60
CA GLU A 296 -14.59 -1.62 -5.13
C GLU A 296 -13.38 -2.19 -5.88
N SER A 297 -12.41 -2.78 -5.16
CA SER A 297 -11.17 -3.30 -5.73
C SER A 297 -11.41 -4.40 -6.77
N ASP A 298 -12.41 -5.24 -6.52
CA ASP A 298 -12.65 -6.48 -7.25
C ASP A 298 -13.38 -6.23 -8.58
N LEU A 299 -14.14 -5.14 -8.64
CA LEU A 299 -14.86 -4.70 -9.85
C LEU A 299 -14.10 -3.64 -10.64
N CYS A 300 -12.96 -3.15 -10.13
CA CYS A 300 -12.19 -2.12 -10.79
C CYS A 300 -11.36 -2.69 -11.96
N THR A 301 -11.59 -2.15 -13.16
CA THR A 301 -10.83 -2.48 -14.38
C THR A 301 -9.48 -1.76 -14.49
N ARG A 302 -9.13 -0.93 -13.50
CA ARG A 302 -7.85 -0.23 -13.36
C ARG A 302 -7.47 0.55 -14.63
N LEU A 303 -6.37 0.22 -15.28
CA LEU A 303 -5.85 0.89 -16.47
C LEU A 303 -6.82 0.84 -17.67
N LYS A 304 -7.76 -0.10 -17.70
CA LYS A 304 -8.77 -0.21 -18.77
C LYS A 304 -10.02 0.65 -18.49
N CYS A 305 -10.08 1.33 -17.34
CA CYS A 305 -11.21 2.17 -16.98
C CYS A 305 -11.21 3.44 -17.85
N PRO A 306 -12.33 3.79 -18.51
CA PRO A 306 -12.45 5.05 -19.28
C PRO A 306 -12.17 6.31 -18.44
N HIS A 307 -12.35 6.21 -17.13
CA HIS A 307 -12.19 7.31 -16.17
C HIS A 307 -10.85 7.29 -15.41
N PHE A 308 -9.87 6.50 -15.85
CA PHE A 308 -8.63 6.27 -15.10
C PHE A 308 -7.88 7.57 -14.74
N ASP A 309 -7.78 8.51 -15.70
CA ASP A 309 -7.05 9.78 -15.49
C ASP A 309 -7.70 10.66 -14.41
N ARG A 310 -9.04 10.60 -14.31
CA ARG A 310 -9.84 11.33 -13.32
C ARG A 310 -10.22 10.46 -12.11
N CYS A 311 -9.63 9.28 -11.97
CA CYS A 311 -10.01 8.34 -10.92
C CYS A 311 -9.48 8.79 -9.55
N PHE A 312 -10.40 9.06 -8.64
CA PHE A 312 -10.12 9.49 -7.27
C PHE A 312 -9.25 8.51 -6.47
N VAL A 313 -9.52 7.20 -6.57
CA VAL A 313 -8.73 6.16 -5.89
C VAL A 313 -7.27 6.17 -6.35
N PHE A 314 -7.04 6.20 -7.66
CA PHE A 314 -5.68 6.18 -8.21
C PHE A 314 -4.97 7.52 -8.04
N ALA A 315 -5.69 8.64 -8.05
CA ALA A 315 -5.14 9.94 -7.69
C ALA A 315 -4.65 9.95 -6.23
N ALA A 316 -5.46 9.44 -5.29
CA ALA A 316 -5.06 9.31 -3.88
C ALA A 316 -3.84 8.40 -3.70
N ARG A 317 -3.80 7.25 -4.39
CA ARG A 317 -2.65 6.33 -4.37
C ARG A 317 -1.37 6.97 -4.93
N ARG A 318 -1.46 7.73 -6.03
CA ARG A 318 -0.31 8.48 -6.59
C ARG A 318 0.21 9.51 -5.60
N ARG A 319 -0.67 10.33 -5.02
CA ARG A 319 -0.30 11.29 -3.97
C ARG A 319 0.38 10.61 -2.78
N ALA A 320 -0.14 9.46 -2.33
CA ALA A 320 0.48 8.69 -1.26
C ALA A 320 1.87 8.15 -1.64
N ALA A 321 2.08 7.76 -2.90
CA ALA A 321 3.37 7.28 -3.38
C ALA A 321 4.43 8.39 -3.49
N GLU A 322 4.04 9.65 -3.52
CA GLU A 322 4.93 10.82 -3.56
C GLU A 322 5.10 11.49 -2.19
N ALA A 323 4.28 11.13 -1.21
CA ALA A 323 4.26 11.77 0.10
C ALA A 323 5.45 11.35 1.00
N ASP A 324 5.93 12.33 1.78
CA ASP A 324 6.85 12.15 2.91
C ASP A 324 6.12 11.47 4.09
N VAL A 325 4.84 11.83 4.31
CA VAL A 325 3.99 11.25 5.37
C VAL A 325 2.66 10.77 4.79
N VAL A 326 2.33 9.50 4.99
CA VAL A 326 1.05 8.91 4.56
C VAL A 326 0.21 8.59 5.78
N VAL A 327 -0.98 9.18 5.87
CA VAL A 327 -1.92 8.95 6.98
C VAL A 327 -2.99 7.95 6.54
N VAL A 328 -3.25 6.92 7.37
CA VAL A 328 -4.18 5.82 7.09
C VAL A 328 -4.95 5.39 8.35
N THR A 329 -6.03 4.61 8.18
CA THR A 329 -6.67 3.90 9.29
C THR A 329 -5.86 2.67 9.71
N HIS A 330 -6.03 2.21 10.95
CA HIS A 330 -5.58 0.87 11.37
C HIS A 330 -6.15 -0.23 10.46
N HIS A 331 -7.40 -0.09 10.01
CA HIS A 331 -8.04 -1.04 9.10
C HIS A 331 -7.31 -1.16 7.76
N LEU A 332 -6.94 -0.02 7.17
CA LEU A 332 -6.22 -0.02 5.90
C LEU A 332 -4.79 -0.55 6.07
N LEU A 333 -4.13 -0.20 7.19
CA LEU A 333 -2.83 -0.76 7.55
C LEU A 333 -2.90 -2.28 7.70
N ALA A 334 -3.87 -2.81 8.44
CA ALA A 334 -4.04 -4.25 8.63
C ALA A 334 -4.31 -4.97 7.29
N SER A 335 -5.10 -4.36 6.40
CA SER A 335 -5.33 -4.88 5.05
C SER A 335 -4.03 -4.91 4.22
N ASP A 336 -3.18 -3.89 4.34
CA ASP A 336 -1.87 -3.86 3.69
C ASP A 336 -0.94 -4.96 4.21
N LEU A 337 -0.84 -5.09 5.53
CA LEU A 337 -0.04 -6.11 6.18
C LEU A 337 -0.48 -7.52 5.78
N ALA A 338 -1.79 -7.79 5.71
CA ALA A 338 -2.32 -9.08 5.27
C ALA A 338 -1.85 -9.43 3.83
N VAL A 339 -1.90 -8.46 2.91
CA VAL A 339 -1.42 -8.66 1.52
C VAL A 339 0.09 -8.89 1.50
N ARG A 340 0.87 -8.11 2.25
CA ARG A 340 2.33 -8.25 2.32
C ARG A 340 2.76 -9.59 2.90
N ILE A 341 2.11 -10.04 3.97
CA ILE A 341 2.35 -11.35 4.60
C ILE A 341 2.02 -12.48 3.62
N ALA A 342 0.87 -12.40 2.93
CA ALA A 342 0.45 -13.43 1.99
C ALA A 342 1.35 -13.53 0.74
N SER A 343 1.98 -12.41 0.33
CA SER A 343 2.85 -12.33 -0.86
C SER A 343 4.35 -12.42 -0.56
N ASP A 344 4.75 -12.43 0.72
CA ASP A 344 6.13 -12.29 1.19
C ASP A 344 6.88 -11.09 0.55
N ASN A 345 6.14 -10.03 0.23
CA ASN A 345 6.66 -8.88 -0.52
C ASN A 345 6.54 -7.59 0.30
N TRP A 346 7.65 -7.25 0.97
CA TRP A 346 7.76 -6.07 1.81
C TRP A 346 8.37 -4.86 1.08
N GLN A 347 8.92 -5.07 -0.11
CA GLN A 347 9.68 -4.05 -0.83
C GLN A 347 8.87 -3.34 -1.91
N GLU A 348 7.81 -3.98 -2.41
CA GLU A 348 6.94 -3.39 -3.42
C GLU A 348 5.71 -2.71 -2.78
N ALA A 349 4.99 -1.96 -3.62
CA ALA A 349 3.71 -1.39 -3.24
C ALA A 349 2.64 -2.48 -3.19
N ALA A 350 1.91 -2.55 -2.07
CA ALA A 350 0.75 -3.41 -1.92
C ALA A 350 -0.51 -2.53 -1.87
N VAL A 351 -1.21 -2.49 -0.74
CA VAL A 351 -2.29 -1.52 -0.53
C VAL A 351 -1.69 -0.13 -0.30
N LEU A 352 -0.60 -0.06 0.46
CA LEU A 352 0.18 1.15 0.73
C LEU A 352 1.47 1.15 -0.11
N PRO A 353 2.02 2.35 -0.43
CA PRO A 353 3.38 2.47 -0.93
C PRO A 353 4.39 1.84 0.03
N PRO A 354 5.57 1.38 -0.42
CA PRO A 354 6.57 0.81 0.47
C PRO A 354 7.01 1.84 1.53
N TYR A 355 7.20 1.36 2.77
CA TYR A 355 7.59 2.16 3.93
C TYR A 355 8.50 1.36 4.87
N ARG A 356 9.34 2.08 5.63
CA ARG A 356 10.23 1.50 6.67
C ARG A 356 10.00 2.09 8.06
N ARG A 357 9.11 3.08 8.15
CA ARG A 357 8.81 3.83 9.37
C ARG A 357 7.30 3.85 9.53
N LEU A 358 6.84 3.45 10.71
CA LEU A 358 5.43 3.32 11.06
C LEU A 358 5.20 3.95 12.42
N VAL A 359 4.20 4.82 12.49
CA VAL A 359 3.66 5.37 13.74
C VAL A 359 2.24 4.85 13.90
N LEU A 360 1.94 4.32 15.08
CA LEU A 360 0.61 3.83 15.47
C LEU A 360 0.04 4.77 16.53
N ASP A 361 -0.86 5.64 16.13
CA ASP A 361 -1.58 6.54 17.05
C ASP A 361 -2.85 5.86 17.55
N GLU A 362 -3.15 6.01 18.84
CA GLU A 362 -4.21 5.27 19.54
C GLU A 362 -4.10 3.73 19.36
N ALA A 363 -2.86 3.22 19.42
CA ALA A 363 -2.49 1.83 19.16
C ALA A 363 -3.21 0.78 20.03
N HIS A 364 -3.85 1.20 21.12
CA HIS A 364 -4.66 0.32 21.97
C HIS A 364 -5.86 -0.29 21.21
N HIS A 365 -6.28 0.28 20.08
CA HIS A 365 -7.31 -0.29 19.20
C HIS A 365 -6.75 -1.26 18.14
N LEU A 366 -5.42 -1.36 17.99
CA LEU A 366 -4.82 -2.11 16.90
C LEU A 366 -5.07 -3.62 17.01
N GLU A 367 -5.10 -4.17 18.23
CA GLU A 367 -5.34 -5.59 18.46
C GLU A 367 -6.71 -6.01 17.91
N ASP A 368 -7.77 -5.29 18.27
CA ASP A 368 -9.13 -5.56 17.79
C ASP A 368 -9.23 -5.46 16.26
N VAL A 369 -8.59 -4.45 15.68
CA VAL A 369 -8.56 -4.25 14.23
C VAL A 369 -7.79 -5.36 13.51
N ALA A 370 -6.67 -5.78 14.06
CA ALA A 370 -5.87 -6.89 13.54
C ALA A 370 -6.65 -8.20 13.62
N ALA A 371 -7.33 -8.46 14.74
CA ALA A 371 -8.17 -9.65 14.91
C ALA A 371 -9.31 -9.71 13.90
N GLN A 372 -9.92 -8.57 13.56
CA GLN A 372 -10.96 -8.50 12.54
C GLN A 372 -10.44 -8.75 11.11
N HIS A 373 -9.26 -8.22 10.77
CA HIS A 373 -8.69 -8.32 9.42
C HIS A 373 -7.93 -9.61 9.13
N LEU A 374 -7.28 -10.17 10.13
CA LEU A 374 -6.60 -11.47 10.05
C LEU A 374 -7.56 -12.61 10.40
N GLY A 375 -8.73 -12.30 10.97
CA GLY A 375 -9.81 -13.23 11.22
C GLY A 375 -10.84 -13.28 10.08
N MET A 376 -11.76 -14.23 10.18
CA MET A 376 -12.95 -14.28 9.31
C MET A 376 -14.17 -13.87 10.14
N GLN A 377 -14.93 -12.90 9.64
CA GLN A 377 -16.19 -12.50 10.25
C GLN A 377 -17.37 -12.88 9.35
N VAL A 378 -18.35 -13.57 9.93
CA VAL A 378 -19.62 -13.87 9.26
C VAL A 378 -20.74 -13.30 10.13
N SER A 379 -21.61 -12.47 9.55
CA SER A 379 -22.75 -11.86 10.25
C SER A 379 -24.07 -12.25 9.59
N MET A 380 -25.15 -12.33 10.39
CA MET A 380 -26.48 -12.68 9.89
C MET A 380 -26.93 -11.70 8.80
N LEU A 381 -26.76 -10.40 9.07
CA LEU A 381 -27.11 -9.35 8.10
C LEU A 381 -26.23 -9.43 6.84
N GLY A 382 -24.94 -9.75 6.96
CA GLY A 382 -24.04 -9.91 5.82
C GLY A 382 -24.44 -11.06 4.92
N VAL A 383 -24.76 -12.22 5.50
CA VAL A 383 -25.26 -13.38 4.74
C VAL A 383 -26.61 -13.06 4.08
N GLN A 384 -27.56 -12.47 4.82
CA GLN A 384 -28.85 -12.10 4.25
C GLN A 384 -28.74 -11.07 3.12
N ARG A 385 -27.83 -10.09 3.22
CA ARG A 385 -27.53 -9.13 2.13
C ARG A 385 -26.95 -9.85 0.90
N LEU A 386 -25.98 -10.73 1.08
CA LEU A 386 -25.36 -11.50 -0.01
C LEU A 386 -26.41 -12.33 -0.75
N LEU A 387 -27.22 -13.10 -0.03
CA LEU A 387 -28.30 -13.90 -0.60
C LEU A 387 -29.39 -13.02 -1.23
N GLY A 388 -29.64 -11.84 -0.64
CA GLY A 388 -30.57 -10.83 -1.17
C GLY A 388 -30.14 -10.19 -2.49
N ARG A 389 -28.84 -10.08 -2.77
CA ARG A 389 -28.34 -9.62 -4.08
C ARG A 389 -28.64 -10.61 -5.19
N LEU A 390 -28.68 -11.91 -4.88
CA LEU A 390 -29.03 -12.95 -5.83
C LEU A 390 -30.53 -12.91 -6.15
N GLU A 391 -31.36 -12.88 -5.12
CA GLU A 391 -32.81 -12.71 -5.25
C GLU A 391 -33.38 -12.17 -3.93
N ARG A 392 -34.28 -11.18 -3.99
CA ARG A 392 -35.11 -10.70 -2.89
C ARG A 392 -36.44 -10.20 -3.45
N ASN A 393 -37.54 -10.82 -3.03
CA ASN A 393 -38.90 -10.44 -3.41
C ASN A 393 -39.09 -10.35 -4.95
N GLY A 394 -38.51 -11.29 -5.70
CA GLY A 394 -38.59 -11.34 -7.16
C GLY A 394 -37.66 -10.36 -7.90
N ARG A 395 -36.77 -9.67 -7.19
CA ARG A 395 -35.76 -8.76 -7.77
C ARG A 395 -34.34 -9.23 -7.44
N GLY A 396 -33.34 -8.92 -8.27
CA GLY A 396 -31.94 -9.29 -8.04
C GLY A 396 -31.27 -9.90 -9.27
N LEU A 397 -30.04 -10.38 -9.12
CA LEU A 397 -29.24 -10.90 -10.24
C LEU A 397 -29.87 -12.13 -10.91
N LEU A 398 -30.46 -13.05 -10.14
CA LEU A 398 -31.07 -14.27 -10.67
C LEU A 398 -32.37 -13.98 -11.44
N PRO A 399 -33.31 -13.16 -10.94
CA PRO A 399 -34.45 -12.70 -11.75
C PRO A 399 -34.04 -11.98 -13.04
N THR A 400 -33.03 -11.10 -13.00
CA THR A 400 -32.51 -10.44 -14.21
C THR A 400 -31.93 -11.44 -15.21
N LEU A 401 -31.11 -12.39 -14.73
CA LEU A 401 -30.57 -13.45 -15.56
C LEU A 401 -31.68 -14.34 -16.14
N ALA A 402 -32.72 -14.66 -15.35
CA ALA A 402 -33.87 -15.42 -15.82
C ALA A 402 -34.63 -14.69 -16.94
N ALA A 403 -34.79 -13.38 -16.83
CA ALA A 403 -35.41 -12.55 -17.87
C ALA A 403 -34.57 -12.54 -19.16
N GLU A 404 -33.25 -12.38 -19.03
CA GLU A 404 -32.32 -12.40 -20.18
C GLU A 404 -32.27 -13.78 -20.86
N LEU A 405 -32.29 -14.86 -20.08
CA LEU A 405 -32.38 -16.22 -20.63
C LEU A 405 -33.74 -16.52 -21.25
N SER A 406 -34.78 -15.76 -20.88
CA SER A 406 -36.11 -15.88 -21.49
C SER A 406 -36.22 -15.11 -22.80
N SER A 407 -35.32 -14.17 -23.09
CA SER A 407 -35.27 -13.47 -24.39
C SER A 407 -34.60 -14.31 -25.48
N HIS A 408 -33.91 -15.40 -25.11
CA HIS A 408 -33.25 -16.34 -26.01
C HIS A 408 -34.05 -17.65 -26.10
N ASP A 409 -34.73 -17.87 -27.22
CA ASP A 409 -35.62 -19.02 -27.42
C ASP A 409 -34.90 -20.20 -28.10
N ASP A 410 -33.73 -20.57 -27.57
CA ASP A 410 -32.95 -21.72 -28.01
C ASP A 410 -32.90 -22.84 -26.95
N LEU A 411 -32.47 -24.03 -27.37
CA LEU A 411 -32.38 -25.22 -26.50
C LEU A 411 -31.49 -24.99 -25.28
N LEU A 412 -30.45 -24.17 -25.43
CA LEU A 412 -29.53 -23.82 -24.34
C LEU A 412 -30.18 -22.87 -23.34
N GLY A 413 -30.96 -21.88 -23.80
CA GLY A 413 -31.75 -20.98 -22.97
C GLY A 413 -32.83 -21.72 -22.20
N ALA A 414 -33.52 -22.68 -22.82
CA ALA A 414 -34.50 -23.54 -22.13
C ALA A 414 -33.87 -24.41 -21.04
N ALA A 415 -32.75 -25.07 -21.33
CA ALA A 415 -32.01 -25.87 -20.33
C ALA A 415 -31.44 -25.01 -19.20
N SER A 416 -30.93 -23.81 -19.53
CA SER A 416 -30.38 -22.86 -18.55
C SER A 416 -31.47 -22.30 -17.62
N ARG A 417 -32.68 -22.05 -18.14
CA ARG A 417 -33.84 -21.63 -17.33
C ARG A 417 -34.28 -22.72 -16.36
N ASP A 418 -34.33 -23.98 -16.80
CA ASP A 418 -34.69 -25.10 -15.93
C ASP A 418 -33.67 -25.30 -14.80
N LEU A 419 -32.36 -25.21 -15.11
CA LEU A 419 -31.29 -25.26 -14.12
C LEU A 419 -31.37 -24.11 -13.12
N LEU A 420 -31.59 -22.88 -13.60
CA LEU A 420 -31.71 -21.71 -12.74
C LEU A 420 -32.91 -21.81 -11.79
N GLY A 421 -34.05 -22.26 -12.31
CA GLY A 421 -35.27 -22.46 -11.53
C GLY A 421 -35.16 -23.59 -10.50
N ARG A 422 -34.82 -24.80 -10.93
CA ARG A 422 -34.87 -26.01 -10.09
C ARG A 422 -33.67 -26.19 -9.19
N THR A 423 -32.52 -25.63 -9.54
CA THR A 423 -31.28 -25.89 -8.80
C THR A 423 -30.84 -24.65 -8.06
N VAL A 424 -30.72 -23.51 -8.76
CA VAL A 424 -30.11 -22.31 -8.17
C VAL A 424 -31.05 -21.62 -7.19
N LEU A 425 -32.32 -21.39 -7.55
CA LEU A 425 -33.30 -20.75 -6.65
C LEU A 425 -33.64 -21.62 -5.43
N ASP A 426 -33.73 -22.95 -5.61
CA ASP A 426 -33.94 -23.89 -4.52
C ASP A 426 -32.74 -23.92 -3.56
N ALA A 427 -31.51 -23.93 -4.10
CA ALA A 427 -30.29 -23.85 -3.30
C ALA A 427 -30.19 -22.53 -2.53
N LEU A 428 -30.56 -21.41 -3.17
CA LEU A 428 -30.60 -20.10 -2.52
C LEU A 428 -31.61 -20.07 -1.36
N SER A 429 -32.79 -20.64 -1.56
CA SER A 429 -33.83 -20.76 -0.52
C SER A 429 -33.36 -21.65 0.64
N ALA A 430 -32.67 -22.76 0.34
CA ALA A 430 -32.07 -23.60 1.36
C ALA A 430 -30.97 -22.85 2.13
N ALA A 431 -30.09 -22.12 1.45
CA ALA A 431 -29.02 -21.34 2.07
C ALA A 431 -29.57 -20.29 3.04
N ARG A 432 -30.68 -19.60 2.70
CA ARG A 432 -31.35 -18.66 3.62
C ARG A 432 -31.81 -19.36 4.91
N ARG A 433 -32.48 -20.50 4.79
CA ARG A 433 -32.95 -21.27 5.97
C ARG A 433 -31.80 -21.70 6.86
N TRP A 434 -30.73 -22.24 6.28
CA TRP A 434 -29.55 -22.68 7.03
C TRP A 434 -28.82 -21.52 7.71
N ALA A 435 -28.75 -20.35 7.06
CA ALA A 435 -28.17 -19.15 7.66
C ALA A 435 -28.97 -18.70 8.88
N ASP A 436 -30.29 -18.60 8.77
CA ASP A 436 -31.17 -18.20 9.88
C ASP A 436 -31.07 -19.21 11.04
N GLU A 437 -31.01 -20.52 10.74
CA GLU A 437 -30.85 -21.55 11.75
C GLU A 437 -29.50 -21.49 12.48
N LEU A 438 -28.40 -21.30 11.76
CA LEU A 438 -27.06 -21.15 12.33
C LEU A 438 -27.01 -19.96 13.29
N PHE A 439 -27.42 -18.77 12.83
CA PHE A 439 -27.38 -17.56 13.66
C PHE A 439 -28.36 -17.63 14.83
N GLY A 440 -29.52 -18.28 14.65
CA GLY A 440 -30.45 -18.55 15.75
C GLY A 440 -29.86 -19.48 16.82
N ARG A 441 -29.07 -20.49 16.44
CA ARG A 441 -28.37 -21.37 17.39
C ARG A 441 -27.24 -20.61 18.12
N LEU A 442 -26.48 -19.79 17.40
CA LEU A 442 -25.41 -18.97 17.99
C LEU A 442 -25.96 -17.94 18.99
N ALA A 443 -27.04 -17.25 18.65
CA ALA A 443 -27.70 -16.29 19.54
C ALA A 443 -28.16 -16.96 20.85
N ARG A 444 -28.85 -18.10 20.77
CA ARG A 444 -29.27 -18.86 21.96
C ARG A 444 -28.09 -19.31 22.82
N ARG A 445 -26.97 -19.68 22.21
CA ARG A 445 -25.76 -20.05 22.97
C ARG A 445 -25.17 -18.85 23.70
N LEU A 446 -25.12 -17.68 23.05
CA LEU A 446 -24.64 -16.44 23.66
C LEU A 446 -25.53 -15.98 24.82
N ASP A 447 -26.86 -16.12 24.68
CA ASP A 447 -27.82 -15.76 25.75
C ASP A 447 -27.67 -16.62 27.02
N THR A 448 -27.02 -17.79 26.92
CA THR A 448 -26.74 -18.65 28.07
C THR A 448 -25.45 -18.31 28.82
N GLU A 449 -24.65 -17.37 28.31
CA GLU A 449 -23.38 -16.98 28.94
C GLU A 449 -23.56 -15.87 30.00
N PRO A 450 -23.02 -16.03 31.22
CA PRO A 450 -23.24 -15.10 32.33
C PRO A 450 -22.38 -13.81 32.27
N ALA A 451 -21.57 -13.60 31.23
CA ALA A 451 -20.60 -12.50 31.15
C ALA A 451 -21.22 -11.15 30.73
N ALA A 452 -20.64 -10.04 31.20
CA ALA A 452 -21.10 -8.67 30.97
C ALA A 452 -21.06 -8.20 29.50
N ALA A 453 -20.40 -8.95 28.63
CA ALA A 453 -20.46 -8.79 27.18
C ALA A 453 -20.70 -10.17 26.55
N PRO A 454 -21.63 -10.32 25.57
CA PRO A 454 -21.95 -11.59 24.95
C PRO A 454 -20.86 -11.99 23.95
N VAL A 455 -19.66 -12.28 24.46
CA VAL A 455 -18.50 -12.72 23.69
C VAL A 455 -18.15 -14.12 24.14
N LEU A 456 -18.27 -15.08 23.22
CA LEU A 456 -17.83 -16.46 23.43
C LEU A 456 -16.56 -16.68 22.61
N ARG A 457 -15.41 -16.82 23.28
CA ARG A 457 -14.17 -17.25 22.63
C ARG A 457 -14.19 -18.77 22.51
N LEU A 458 -14.03 -19.29 21.29
CA LEU A 458 -14.03 -20.74 21.04
C LEU A 458 -12.86 -21.48 21.70
N THR A 459 -11.84 -20.75 22.16
CA THR A 459 -10.69 -21.28 22.93
C THR A 459 -10.97 -21.44 24.41
N ASP A 460 -12.04 -20.85 24.93
CA ASP A 460 -12.34 -20.81 26.36
C ASP A 460 -13.30 -21.95 26.78
N ALA A 461 -13.60 -22.88 25.88
CA ALA A 461 -14.52 -24.01 26.04
C ALA A 461 -13.80 -25.36 26.25
#